data_AF-T1HNA8-F1
#
_entry.id   AF-T1HNA8-F1
#
_cell.length_a   1.000
_cell.length_b   1.000
_cell.length_c   1.000
_cell.angle_alpha   90.00
_cell.angle_beta   90.00
_cell.angle_gamma   90.00
#
_symmetry.space_group_name_H-M   'P 1'
#
loop_
_entity.id
_entity.type
_entity.pdbx_description
1 polymer ?
#
loop_
_entity_poly.entity_id
_entity_poly.type
_entity_poly.pdbx_seq_one_letter_code
_entity_poly.pdbx_strand_id
1 'polypeptide(L)'
;MEMMRGELAALRVQTNLQQQQQQQQQCFAPAQLNTTKQPNSTPEKVKRLTKFFGDEPPLLRLFLRRLGYEKYASLFEKERIGLLELPFMTEERLHKLGIPLGPRLRIMQQAHLAAPNTLCVL
;
A
#
# COMPACT_ATOMS: atom_id res chain seq x y z
N MET A 1 -13.10 38.73 -43.89
CA MET A 1 -13.55 37.73 -42.89
C MET A 1 -12.50 36.64 -42.61
N GLU A 2 -11.21 36.89 -42.87
CA GLU A 2 -10.16 35.85 -42.76
C GLU A 2 -9.28 35.96 -41.49
N MET A 3 -9.26 37.13 -40.83
CA MET A 3 -8.46 37.34 -39.62
C MET A 3 -8.97 36.60 -38.37
N MET A 4 -10.27 36.30 -38.26
CA MET A 4 -10.80 35.53 -37.12
C MET A 4 -10.54 34.02 -37.20
N ARG A 5 -10.26 33.46 -38.39
CA ARG A 5 -9.88 32.04 -38.53
C ARG A 5 -8.42 31.79 -38.11
N GLY A 6 -7.56 32.79 -38.25
CA GLY A 6 -6.13 32.69 -37.87
C GLY A 6 -5.93 32.59 -36.36
N GLU A 7 -6.66 33.39 -35.59
CA GLU A 7 -6.56 33.42 -34.11
C GLU A 7 -6.95 32.07 -33.46
N LEU A 8 -8.01 31.42 -33.96
CA LEU A 8 -8.40 30.09 -33.47
C LEU A 8 -7.38 28.99 -33.84
N ALA A 9 -6.70 29.13 -34.97
CA ALA A 9 -5.64 28.22 -35.37
C ALA A 9 -4.39 28.43 -34.51
N ALA A 10 -4.02 29.68 -34.23
CA ALA A 10 -2.90 30.02 -33.36
C ALA A 10 -3.12 29.54 -31.91
N LEU A 11 -4.34 29.68 -31.37
CA LEU A 11 -4.68 29.17 -30.03
C LEU A 11 -4.53 27.64 -29.92
N ARG A 12 -4.95 26.89 -30.95
CA ARG A 12 -4.78 25.42 -30.98
C ARG A 12 -3.32 25.00 -31.06
N VAL A 13 -2.50 25.74 -31.82
CA VAL A 13 -1.05 25.47 -31.91
C VAL A 13 -0.37 25.72 -30.56
N GLN A 14 -0.75 26.79 -29.85
CA GLN A 14 -0.20 27.11 -28.52
C GLN A 14 -0.59 26.07 -27.45
N THR A 15 -1.83 25.57 -27.46
CA THR A 15 -2.27 24.48 -26.57
C THR A 15 -1.53 23.16 -26.86
N ASN A 16 -1.27 22.84 -28.13
CA ASN A 16 -0.59 21.60 -28.50
C ASN A 16 0.90 21.62 -28.11
N LEU A 17 1.56 22.77 -28.28
CA LEU A 17 2.98 22.93 -27.91
C LEU A 17 3.19 22.86 -26.39
N GLN A 18 2.25 23.37 -25.59
CA GLN A 18 2.33 23.27 -24.12
C GLN A 18 2.02 21.86 -23.61
N GLN A 19 1.19 21.08 -24.31
CA GLN A 19 0.96 19.66 -24.01
C GLN A 19 2.16 18.78 -24.38
N GLN A 20 2.90 19.11 -25.44
CA GLN A 20 4.05 18.30 -25.86
C GLN A 20 5.25 18.41 -24.90
N GLN A 21 5.42 19.52 -24.19
CA GLN A 21 6.54 19.69 -23.25
C GLN A 21 6.37 18.86 -21.95
N GLN A 22 5.15 18.43 -21.60
CA GLN A 22 4.93 17.56 -20.43
C GLN A 22 5.06 16.06 -20.72
N GLN A 23 5.27 15.64 -21.99
CA GLN A 23 5.27 14.21 -22.33
C GLN A 23 6.67 13.59 -22.55
N GLN A 24 7.77 14.32 -22.37
CA GLN A 24 9.13 13.74 -22.44
C GLN A 24 9.69 13.26 -21.10
N GLN A 25 8.83 13.03 -20.10
CA GLN A 25 9.24 12.29 -18.91
C GLN A 25 8.16 11.29 -18.47
N GLN A 26 7.91 10.29 -19.33
CA GLN A 26 7.74 8.88 -18.95
C GLN A 26 7.26 8.05 -20.15
N CYS A 27 8.18 7.29 -20.75
CA CYS A 27 7.85 6.12 -21.54
C CYS A 27 8.52 4.94 -20.86
N PHE A 28 7.75 3.91 -20.48
CA PHE A 28 7.93 2.53 -20.95
C PHE A 28 6.64 1.71 -20.69
N ALA A 29 6.09 1.20 -21.80
CA ALA A 29 5.13 0.09 -21.99
C ALA A 29 3.62 0.25 -21.64
N PRO A 30 2.70 -0.10 -22.58
CA PRO A 30 1.26 -0.28 -22.34
C PRO A 30 0.82 -1.76 -22.35
N ALA A 31 -0.18 -2.12 -21.53
CA ALA A 31 -1.43 -2.79 -21.97
C ALA A 31 -2.31 -3.27 -20.78
N GLN A 32 -3.36 -2.48 -20.51
CA GLN A 32 -4.76 -2.90 -20.29
C GLN A 32 -5.09 -3.98 -19.24
N LEU A 33 -5.59 -3.56 -18.06
CA LEU A 33 -6.87 -4.06 -17.52
C LEU A 33 -7.45 -3.13 -16.44
N ASN A 34 -8.45 -2.35 -16.85
CA ASN A 34 -9.62 -1.89 -16.10
C ASN A 34 -9.59 -1.91 -14.55
N THR A 35 -9.51 -0.75 -13.89
CA THR A 35 -10.22 -0.43 -12.62
C THR A 35 -10.01 1.04 -12.20
N THR A 36 -11.12 1.79 -12.12
CA THR A 36 -11.42 2.91 -11.21
C THR A 36 -10.30 3.86 -10.76
N LYS A 37 -10.26 5.04 -11.38
CA LYS A 37 -9.58 6.25 -10.88
C LYS A 37 -10.49 6.97 -9.87
N GLN A 38 -10.14 6.94 -8.59
CA GLN A 38 -10.62 7.89 -7.57
C GLN A 38 -9.47 8.13 -6.57
N PRO A 39 -8.63 9.18 -6.73
CA PRO A 39 -7.68 9.58 -5.71
C PRO A 39 -8.36 10.60 -4.79
N ASN A 40 -9.19 10.15 -3.86
CA ASN A 40 -9.73 11.02 -2.80
C ASN A 40 -9.14 10.61 -1.44
N SER A 41 -7.84 10.85 -1.28
CA SER A 41 -7.15 10.74 0.01
C SER A 41 -7.35 12.03 0.79
N THR A 42 -8.54 12.21 1.37
CA THR A 42 -8.77 13.27 2.36
C THR A 42 -7.96 12.96 3.64
N PRO A 43 -7.23 13.94 4.22
CA PRO A 43 -6.44 13.74 5.45
C PRO A 43 -7.29 13.31 6.67
N GLU A 44 -8.61 13.51 6.63
CA GLU A 44 -9.53 13.03 7.68
C GLU A 44 -9.82 11.52 7.63
N LYS A 45 -9.85 10.92 6.43
CA LYS A 45 -10.04 9.46 6.29
C LYS A 45 -8.80 8.69 6.72
N VAL A 46 -7.61 9.20 6.41
CA VAL A 46 -6.35 8.60 6.87
C VAL A 46 -6.20 8.71 8.40
N LYS A 47 -6.58 9.83 9.03
CA LYS A 47 -6.60 9.94 10.50
C LYS A 47 -7.60 8.99 11.18
N ARG A 48 -8.73 8.69 10.53
CA ARG A 48 -9.68 7.66 11.02
C ARG A 48 -9.11 6.26 10.87
N LEU A 49 -8.43 5.94 9.75
CA LEU A 49 -7.74 4.67 9.56
C LEU A 49 -6.65 4.47 10.63
N THR A 50 -5.81 5.48 10.90
CA THR A 50 -4.80 5.43 11.98
C THR A 50 -5.42 5.27 13.37
N LYS A 51 -6.66 5.72 13.59
CA LYS A 51 -7.39 5.53 14.85
C LYS A 51 -7.88 4.07 15.02
N PHE A 52 -8.17 3.36 13.93
CA PHE A 52 -8.48 1.92 13.94
C PHE A 52 -7.23 1.03 13.81
N PHE A 53 -6.11 1.59 13.38
CA PHE A 53 -4.77 0.96 13.44
C PHE A 53 -4.04 1.24 14.76
N GLY A 54 -4.60 2.09 15.63
CA GLY A 54 -3.95 2.61 16.85
C GLY A 54 -4.13 1.75 18.09
N ASP A 55 -5.05 0.78 18.07
CA ASP A 55 -4.98 -0.38 18.93
C ASP A 55 -4.55 -1.52 18.01
N GLU A 56 -3.36 -2.06 18.27
CA GLU A 56 -2.69 -3.11 17.53
C GLU A 56 -3.14 -4.54 17.91
N PRO A 57 -4.44 -4.87 17.83
CA PRO A 57 -4.87 -6.27 17.61
C PRO A 57 -5.58 -6.63 16.28
N PRO A 58 -6.24 -5.76 15.48
CA PRO A 58 -7.04 -6.21 14.33
C PRO A 58 -6.22 -6.53 13.07
N LEU A 59 -5.16 -5.75 12.78
CA LEU A 59 -4.35 -5.95 11.57
C LEU A 59 -3.46 -7.18 11.65
N LEU A 60 -2.75 -7.35 12.76
CA LEU A 60 -1.90 -8.53 12.95
C LEU A 60 -2.73 -9.81 13.04
N ARG A 61 -3.88 -9.76 13.71
CA ARG A 61 -4.82 -10.88 13.75
C ARG A 61 -5.35 -11.23 12.37
N LEU A 62 -5.67 -10.24 11.52
CA LEU A 62 -6.07 -10.48 10.13
C LEU A 62 -4.93 -11.10 9.31
N PHE A 63 -3.70 -10.59 9.46
CA PHE A 63 -2.52 -11.16 8.82
C PHE A 63 -2.32 -12.63 9.21
N LEU A 64 -2.37 -12.92 10.51
CA LEU A 64 -2.24 -14.29 11.02
C LEU A 64 -3.42 -15.17 10.57
N ARG A 65 -4.65 -14.64 10.51
CA ARG A 65 -5.82 -15.34 9.94
C ARG A 65 -5.60 -15.74 8.49
N ARG A 66 -5.04 -14.87 7.66
CA ARG A 66 -4.71 -15.17 6.25
C ARG A 66 -3.67 -16.29 6.12
N LEU A 67 -2.76 -16.40 7.08
CA LEU A 67 -1.78 -17.48 7.16
C LEU A 67 -2.32 -18.77 7.83
N GLY A 68 -3.54 -18.76 8.39
CA GLY A 68 -4.08 -19.87 9.17
C GLY A 68 -3.52 -19.98 10.60
N TYR A 69 -2.93 -18.90 11.11
CA TYR A 69 -2.21 -18.80 12.37
C TYR A 69 -2.86 -17.85 13.38
N GLU A 70 -4.14 -17.51 13.21
CA GLU A 70 -4.89 -16.60 14.08
C GLU A 70 -4.81 -16.96 15.57
N LYS A 71 -4.73 -18.26 15.89
CA LYS A 71 -4.60 -18.75 17.27
C LYS A 71 -3.39 -18.18 18.03
N TYR A 72 -2.37 -17.69 17.32
CA TYR A 72 -1.19 -17.08 17.93
C TYR A 72 -1.35 -15.58 18.16
N ALA A 73 -2.41 -14.93 17.64
CA ALA A 73 -2.60 -13.48 17.74
C ALA A 73 -2.52 -12.97 19.18
N SER A 74 -3.14 -13.67 20.14
CA SER A 74 -3.11 -13.28 21.55
C SER A 74 -1.72 -13.30 22.18
N LEU A 75 -0.77 -14.07 21.63
CA LEU A 75 0.63 -14.05 22.08
C LEU A 75 1.33 -12.76 21.67
N PHE A 76 1.07 -12.31 20.45
CA PHE A 76 1.61 -11.04 19.94
C PHE A 76 0.96 -9.84 20.64
N GLU A 77 -0.34 -9.89 20.89
CA GLU A 77 -1.08 -8.83 21.60
C GLU A 77 -0.55 -8.63 23.03
N LYS A 78 -0.21 -9.73 23.71
CA LYS A 78 0.38 -9.69 25.05
C LYS A 78 1.73 -8.97 25.08
N GLU A 79 2.55 -9.21 24.07
CA GLU A 79 3.89 -8.60 23.94
C GLU A 79 3.87 -7.24 23.20
N ARG A 80 2.67 -6.73 22.84
CA ARG A 80 2.50 -5.48 22.08
C ARG A 80 3.30 -5.49 20.77
N ILE A 81 3.24 -6.61 20.07
CA ILE A 81 3.88 -6.80 18.77
C ILE A 81 2.82 -6.64 17.68
N GLY A 82 3.04 -5.69 16.78
CA GLY A 82 2.16 -5.45 15.65
C GLY A 82 2.75 -5.82 14.31
N LEU A 83 2.01 -5.44 13.27
CA LEU A 83 2.41 -5.68 11.90
C LEU A 83 3.65 -4.87 11.49
N LEU A 84 3.91 -3.72 12.13
CA LEU A 84 5.10 -2.91 11.91
C LEU A 84 6.34 -3.50 12.58
N GLU A 85 6.18 -4.12 13.75
CA GLU A 85 7.27 -4.75 14.51
C GLU A 85 7.59 -6.15 13.98
N LEU A 86 6.61 -6.82 13.36
CA LEU A 86 6.72 -8.20 12.88
C LEU A 86 7.91 -8.45 11.93
N PRO A 87 8.26 -7.56 10.97
CA PRO A 87 9.44 -7.73 10.11
C PRO A 87 10.77 -7.69 10.88
N PHE A 88 10.80 -7.07 12.06
CA PHE A 88 11.98 -6.99 12.91
C PHE A 88 12.08 -8.17 13.90
N MET A 89 11.10 -9.06 13.94
CA MET A 89 11.14 -10.26 14.76
C MET A 89 12.12 -11.28 14.20
N THR A 90 12.95 -11.84 15.09
CA THR A 90 13.84 -12.94 14.76
C THR A 90 13.19 -14.28 15.06
N GLU A 91 13.75 -15.34 14.47
CA GLU A 91 13.34 -16.71 14.75
C GLU A 91 13.38 -17.03 16.27
N GLU A 92 14.39 -16.56 16.99
CA GLU A 92 14.50 -16.76 18.43
C GLU A 92 13.39 -16.07 19.23
N ARG A 93 12.98 -14.86 18.82
CA ARG A 93 11.90 -14.13 19.50
C ARG A 93 10.55 -14.83 19.31
N LEU A 94 10.26 -15.28 18.09
CA LEU A 94 9.08 -16.09 17.80
C LEU A 94 9.11 -17.44 18.53
N HIS A 95 10.30 -18.02 18.76
CA HIS A 95 10.44 -19.21 19.60
C HIS A 95 10.00 -18.95 21.04
N LYS A 96 10.50 -17.85 21.63
CA LYS A 96 10.22 -17.47 23.02
C LYS A 96 8.74 -17.14 23.25
N LEU A 97 8.05 -16.66 22.23
CA LEU A 97 6.58 -16.51 22.20
C LEU A 97 5.83 -17.85 22.25
N GLY A 98 6.49 -18.99 22.03
CA GLY A 98 5.87 -20.32 22.02
C GLY A 98 5.38 -20.76 20.63
N ILE A 99 5.88 -20.14 19.55
CA ILE A 99 5.51 -20.52 18.18
C ILE A 99 6.45 -21.63 17.68
N PRO A 100 5.91 -22.75 17.17
CA PRO A 100 6.72 -23.85 16.64
C PRO A 100 7.42 -23.48 15.32
N LEU A 101 8.46 -24.22 14.96
CA LEU A 101 9.36 -23.93 13.82
C LEU A 101 8.63 -23.65 12.50
N GLY A 102 7.64 -24.47 12.12
CA GLY A 102 6.92 -24.31 10.85
C GLY A 102 6.17 -22.98 10.72
N PRO A 103 5.18 -22.69 11.60
CA PRO A 103 4.47 -21.41 11.61
C PRO A 103 5.41 -20.21 11.74
N ARG A 104 6.46 -20.33 12.56
CA ARG A 104 7.47 -19.30 12.74
C ARG A 104 8.14 -18.87 11.43
N LEU A 105 8.64 -19.83 10.66
CA LEU A 105 9.28 -19.55 9.37
C LEU A 105 8.30 -18.92 8.38
N ARG A 106 7.05 -19.39 8.36
CA ARG A 106 6.00 -18.84 7.49
C ARG A 106 5.62 -17.40 7.84
N ILE A 107 5.42 -17.11 9.13
CA ILE A 107 5.11 -15.77 9.62
C ILE A 107 6.24 -14.81 9.30
N MET A 108 7.48 -15.21 9.58
CA MET A 108 8.67 -14.39 9.32
C MET A 108 8.81 -14.11 7.82
N GLN A 109 8.71 -15.14 6.97
CA GLN A 109 8.78 -14.97 5.52
C GLN A 109 7.68 -14.02 5.01
N GLN A 110 6.43 -14.21 5.45
CA GLN A 110 5.32 -13.38 5.01
C GLN A 110 5.45 -11.94 5.51
N ALA A 111 5.99 -11.71 6.71
CA ALA A 111 6.22 -10.38 7.25
C ALA A 111 7.21 -9.58 6.39
N HIS A 112 8.26 -10.24 5.88
CA HIS A 112 9.24 -9.61 4.98
C HIS A 112 8.66 -9.33 3.59
N LEU A 113 7.77 -10.21 3.09
CA LEU A 113 7.08 -10.00 1.81
C LEU A 113 6.01 -8.91 1.91
N ALA A 114 5.43 -8.71 3.10
CA ALA A 114 4.44 -7.69 3.38
C ALA A 114 5.04 -6.28 3.58
N ALA A 115 6.19 -5.98 2.94
CA ALA A 115 6.85 -4.67 2.93
C ALA A 115 5.86 -3.52 2.61
N PRO A 116 6.15 -2.26 3.04
CA PRO A 116 5.14 -1.22 3.30
C PRO A 116 4.23 -0.85 2.11
N ASN A 117 4.66 -1.11 0.87
CA ASN A 117 3.83 -0.86 -0.31
C ASN A 117 2.63 -1.82 -0.42
N THR A 118 2.70 -3.01 0.17
CA THR A 118 1.66 -4.05 0.09
C THR A 118 0.66 -3.99 1.25
N LEU A 119 0.99 -3.26 2.33
CA LEU A 119 0.09 -3.04 3.48
C LEU A 119 -0.90 -1.90 3.27
N CYS A 120 -0.72 -1.08 2.23
CA CYS A 120 -1.64 0.01 1.88
C CYS A 120 -2.96 -0.49 1.25
N VAL A 121 -3.04 -1.77 0.86
CA VAL A 121 -4.17 -2.37 0.14
C VAL A 121 -4.99 -3.38 0.95
N LEU A 122 -4.62 -3.65 2.20
CA LEU A 122 -5.37 -4.47 3.16
C LEU A 122 -6.07 -3.59 4.19
#